data_AF-A0A924BXF0-F1
#
_entry.id   AF-A0A924BXF0-F1
#
_cell.length_a   1.000
_cell.length_b   1.000
_cell.length_c   1.000
_cell.angle_alpha   90.00
_cell.angle_beta   90.00
_cell.angle_gamma   90.00
#
_symmetry.space_group_name_H-M   'P 1'
#
loop_
_entity.id
_entity.type
_entity.pdbx_description
1 polymer ?
#
loop_
_entity_poly.entity_id
_entity_poly.type
_entity_poly.pdbx_seq_one_letter_code
_entity_poly.pdbx_strand_id
1 'polypeptide(L)' 'HGGTDIEAAVEAGAAVVDLAQDGTHYFDLHHSADDTLDKIDPAALTQAVAAYAATLWWAANTDANLRPAKAVP' A
#
# COMPACT_ATOMS: atom_id res chain seq x y z
N HIS A 1 -0.61 9.97 -1.00
CA HIS A 1 -1.66 9.24 -0.26
C HIS A 1 -1.03 7.96 0.31
N GLY A 2 -1.73 7.22 1.17
CA GLY A 2 -1.15 6.06 1.86
C GLY A 2 -2.11 4.89 2.07
N GLY A 3 -3.26 4.93 1.42
CA GLY A 3 -4.43 4.12 1.76
C GLY A 3 -5.40 4.87 2.67
N THR A 4 -6.65 4.43 2.64
CA THR A 4 -7.79 5.09 3.32
C THR A 4 -7.64 5.14 4.83
N ASP A 5 -7.00 4.12 5.42
CA ASP A 5 -6.94 3.96 6.88
C ASP A 5 -5.84 4.80 7.56
N ILE A 6 -4.92 5.41 6.79
CA ILE A 6 -3.79 6.16 7.34
C ILE A 6 -3.78 7.65 6.96
N GLU A 7 -4.89 8.17 6.43
CA GLU A 7 -5.00 9.57 6.04
C GLU A 7 -4.64 10.53 7.18
N ALA A 8 -5.16 10.29 8.39
CA ALA A 8 -4.83 11.10 9.56
C ALA A 8 -3.34 11.08 9.92
N ALA A 9 -2.65 9.96 9.71
CA ALA A 9 -1.20 9.87 9.93
C ALA A 9 -0.42 10.63 8.85
N VAL A 10 -0.87 10.55 7.60
CA VAL A 10 -0.31 11.34 6.49
C VAL A 10 -0.44 12.85 6.79
N GLU A 11 -1.63 13.29 7.22
CA GLU A 11 -1.91 14.68 7.59
C GLU A 11 -1.09 15.15 8.79
N ALA A 12 -0.81 14.27 9.74
CA ALA A 12 0.08 14.52 10.87
C ALA A 12 1.57 14.56 10.49
N GLY A 13 1.91 14.34 9.22
CA GLY A 13 3.28 14.43 8.70
C GLY A 13 4.09 13.14 8.79
N ALA A 14 3.43 11.98 8.95
CA ALA A 14 4.10 10.69 8.86
C ALA A 14 4.71 10.47 7.47
N ALA A 15 5.84 9.76 7.42
CA ALA A 15 6.38 9.24 6.18
C ALA A 15 5.51 8.09 5.68
N VAL A 16 5.22 8.05 4.38
CA VAL A 16 4.25 7.14 3.79
C VAL A 16 4.83 6.50 2.54
N VAL A 17 4.56 5.21 2.36
CA VAL A 17 4.79 4.48 1.12
C VAL A 17 3.44 4.04 0.58
N ASP A 18 3.23 4.22 -0.72
CA ASP A 18 2.02 3.78 -1.43
C ASP A 18 2.43 2.75 -2.49
N LEU A 19 2.07 1.49 -2.27
CA LEU A 19 2.33 0.39 -3.21
C LEU A 19 1.12 0.23 -4.12
N ALA A 20 1.12 0.95 -5.24
CA ALA A 20 0.02 0.94 -6.19
C ALA A 20 -0.18 -0.46 -6.80
N GLN A 21 -1.35 -1.05 -6.56
CA GLN A 21 -1.77 -2.31 -7.16
C GLN A 21 -2.41 -2.05 -8.54
N ASP A 22 -2.33 -3.04 -9.43
CA ASP A 22 -3.17 -3.04 -10.63
C ASP A 22 -4.62 -3.32 -10.21
N GLY A 23 -5.45 -2.28 -10.25
CA GLY A 23 -6.86 -2.33 -9.89
C GLY A 23 -7.80 -2.47 -11.08
N THR A 24 -7.32 -2.85 -12.28
CA THR A 24 -8.10 -2.86 -13.53
C THR A 24 -9.45 -3.57 -13.39
N HIS A 25 -9.51 -4.67 -12.63
CA HIS A 25 -10.70 -5.49 -12.42
C HIS A 25 -11.35 -5.32 -11.04
N TYR A 26 -10.83 -4.41 -10.20
CA TYR A 26 -11.29 -4.29 -8.81
C TYR A 26 -12.77 -3.95 -8.71
N PHE A 27 -13.22 -2.96 -9.49
CA PHE A 27 -14.61 -2.50 -9.46
C PHE A 27 -15.58 -3.35 -10.27
N ASP A 28 -15.10 -4.40 -10.96
CA ASP A 28 -15.98 -5.39 -11.56
C ASP A 28 -16.73 -6.20 -10.48
N LEU A 29 -16.13 -6.30 -9.28
CA LEU A 29 -16.57 -7.19 -8.21
C LEU A 29 -16.77 -6.49 -6.86
N HIS A 30 -16.07 -5.39 -6.60
CA HIS A 30 -16.07 -4.66 -5.32
C HIS A 30 -17.49 -4.38 -4.80
N HIS A 31 -17.75 -4.79 -3.56
CA HIS A 31 -19.06 -4.68 -2.89
C HIS A 31 -20.21 -5.49 -3.54
N SER A 32 -19.91 -6.47 -4.40
CA SER A 32 -20.89 -7.40 -4.93
C SER A 32 -20.91 -8.72 -4.15
N ALA A 33 -21.88 -9.59 -4.43
CA ALA A 33 -21.89 -10.96 -3.90
C ALA A 33 -20.84 -11.88 -4.54
N ASP A 34 -20.23 -11.47 -5.66
CA ASP A 34 -19.21 -12.23 -6.41
C ASP A 34 -17.77 -11.83 -5.98
N ASP A 35 -17.65 -11.02 -4.93
CA ASP A 35 -16.38 -10.73 -4.24
C ASP A 35 -15.96 -11.95 -3.38
N THR A 36 -15.48 -12.98 -4.07
CA THR A 36 -15.16 -14.29 -3.51
C THR A 36 -13.73 -14.71 -3.84
N LEU A 37 -13.21 -15.69 -3.08
CA LEU A 37 -11.80 -16.11 -3.15
C LEU A 37 -11.37 -16.61 -4.55
N ASP A 38 -12.29 -17.17 -5.34
CA ASP A 38 -11.98 -17.69 -6.67
C ASP A 38 -11.58 -16.62 -7.70
N LYS A 39 -11.76 -15.33 -7.37
CA LYS A 39 -11.33 -14.20 -8.21
C LYS A 39 -9.90 -13.73 -7.92
N ILE A 40 -9.28 -14.23 -6.86
CA ILE A 40 -7.91 -13.88 -6.49
C ILE A 40 -6.94 -14.63 -7.39
N ASP A 41 -6.12 -13.89 -8.16
CA ASP A 41 -4.96 -14.44 -8.84
C ASP A 41 -3.84 -14.74 -7.82
N PRO A 42 -3.45 -16.03 -7.62
CA PRO A 42 -2.39 -16.39 -6.70
C PRO A 42 -1.03 -15.76 -7.04
N ALA A 43 -0.75 -15.48 -8.32
CA ALA A 43 0.49 -14.86 -8.74
C ALA A 43 0.54 -13.37 -8.34
N ALA A 44 -0.56 -12.64 -8.56
CA ALA A 44 -0.70 -11.26 -8.09
C ALA A 44 -0.60 -11.16 -6.56
N LEU A 45 -1.26 -12.07 -5.82
CA LEU A 45 -1.13 -12.12 -4.36
C LEU A 45 0.31 -12.37 -3.90
N THR A 46 1.00 -13.32 -4.54
CA THR A 46 2.41 -13.61 -4.24
C THR A 46 3.30 -12.39 -4.50
N GLN A 47 3.06 -11.66 -5.60
CA GLN A 47 3.78 -10.43 -5.92
C GLN A 47 3.53 -9.33 -4.88
N ALA A 48 2.28 -9.13 -4.45
CA ALA A 48 1.94 -8.15 -3.42
C ALA A 48 2.65 -8.47 -2.10
N VAL A 49 2.62 -9.74 -1.67
CA VAL A 49 3.35 -10.20 -0.47
C VAL A 49 4.85 -9.91 -0.59
N ALA A 50 5.47 -10.22 -1.73
CA ALA A 50 6.90 -9.96 -1.93
C ALA A 50 7.22 -8.45 -1.86
N ALA A 51 6.41 -7.60 -2.49
CA ALA A 51 6.59 -6.14 -2.47
C ALA A 51 6.47 -5.57 -1.05
N TYR A 52 5.45 -5.98 -0.29
CA TYR A 52 5.29 -5.57 1.10
C TYR A 52 6.42 -6.09 1.99
N ALA A 53 6.77 -7.37 1.90
CA ALA A 53 7.83 -7.96 2.72
C ALA A 53 9.19 -7.27 2.50
N ALA A 54 9.57 -7.03 1.25
CA ALA A 54 10.81 -6.33 0.93
C ALA A 54 10.79 -4.87 1.42
N THR A 55 9.69 -4.16 1.20
CA THR A 55 9.52 -2.75 1.63
C THR A 55 9.60 -2.62 3.14
N LEU A 56 8.86 -3.46 3.87
CA LEU A 56 8.84 -3.45 5.33
C LEU A 56 10.18 -3.84 5.91
N TRP A 57 10.84 -4.86 5.36
CA TRP A 57 12.18 -5.24 5.79
C TRP A 57 13.17 -4.09 5.61
N TRP A 58 13.18 -3.44 4.44
CA TRP A 58 14.06 -2.30 4.20
C TRP A 58 13.74 -1.14 5.14
N ALA A 59 12.47 -0.75 5.26
CA ALA A 59 12.05 0.38 6.10
C ALA A 59 12.38 0.16 7.59
N ALA A 60 12.28 -1.08 8.07
CA ALA A 60 12.61 -1.44 9.45
C ALA A 60 14.12 -1.49 9.73
N ASN A 61 14.98 -1.61 8.70
CA ASN A 61 16.41 -1.85 8.85
C ASN A 61 17.30 -0.77 8.19
N THR A 62 16.72 0.30 7.65
CA THR A 62 17.46 1.37 6.97
C THR A 62 17.86 2.48 7.94
N ASP A 63 19.04 3.07 7.76
CA ASP A 63 19.49 4.28 8.46
C ASP A 63 19.00 5.57 7.76
N ALA A 64 18.21 5.45 6.68
CA ALA A 64 17.69 6.60 5.96
C ALA A 64 16.73 7.44 6.84
N ASN A 65 16.88 8.76 6.79
CA ASN A 65 15.88 9.65 7.40
C ASN A 65 14.64 9.72 6.49
N LEU A 66 13.60 8.97 6.85
CA LEU A 66 12.35 8.90 6.09
C LEU A 66 11.41 10.09 6.33
N ARG A 67 11.72 10.97 7.28
CA ARG A 67 10.86 12.12 7.56
C ARG A 67 10.72 12.98 6.29
N PRO A 68 9.49 13.39 5.93
CA PRO A 68 9.30 14.28 4.79
C PRO A 68 10.15 15.54 4.97
N ALA A 69 10.73 16.03 3.88
CA ALA A 69 11.42 17.32 3.89
C ALA A 69 10.45 18.37 4.44
N LYS A 70 10.92 19.20 5.38
CA LYS A 70 10.10 20.24 5.99
C LYS A 70 9.40 21.03 4.88
N ALA A 71 8.08 21.07 4.90
CA ALA A 71 7.32 21.87 3.94
C ALA A 71 7.89 23.30 3.98
N VAL A 72 8.41 23.77 2.84
CA VAL A 72 8.77 25.17 2.69
C VAL A 72 7.44 25.94 2.64
N PRO A 73 7.22 26.93 3.51
CA PRO A 73 5.99 27.70 3.53
C PRO A 73 5.75 28.44 2.22
#